data_AF-A0A528LTS3-F1
#
_entry.id   AF-A0A528LTS3-F1
#
_cell.length_a   1.000
_cell.length_b   1.000
_cell.length_c   1.000
_cell.angle_alpha   90.00
_cell.angle_beta   90.00
_cell.angle_gamma   90.00
#
_symmetry.space_group_name_H-M   'P 1'
#
loop_
_entity.id
_entity.type
_entity.pdbx_description
1 polymer ?
#
loop_
_entity_poly.entity_id
_entity_poly.type
_entity_poly.pdbx_seq_one_letter_code
_entity_poly.pdbx_strand_id
1 'polypeptide(L)'
;MRLGLARLKPPLSSRGQDQHIVRTVADVERLLARYGSPDLDECGLVLEADLHDIVTLSVGRTEIDEIMVAYYGTQRTTIDNAGQSVYGGSDLIVVRGGWEALEGLQLPRALALATVQARAYDAAMAEYPGFFASRRNYDIGQGVDSSGIWRSGVLEASWRIGGSSTAELAATKIMKQDPDIQLVRASAVKKFGNTSRLPVNADVHFQGKDPDEGPITRYTVVTHATREPPRKAAD
;
A
#
# COMPACT_ATOMS: atom_id res chain seq x y z
N MET A 1 24.08 15.83 -8.39
CA MET A 1 24.44 14.44 -7.98
C MET A 1 24.53 13.59 -9.23
N ARG A 2 25.42 12.58 -9.30
CA ARG A 2 25.66 11.81 -10.54
C ARG A 2 24.45 10.99 -11.02
N LEU A 3 23.56 10.60 -10.12
CA LEU A 3 22.36 9.79 -10.38
C LEU A 3 21.06 10.65 -10.40
N GLY A 4 21.21 11.98 -10.47
CA GLY A 4 20.13 12.97 -10.47
C GLY A 4 19.46 13.20 -9.13
N LEU A 5 18.14 13.47 -9.15
CA LEU A 5 17.37 13.84 -7.97
C LEU A 5 17.25 12.67 -6.99
N ALA A 6 17.37 12.96 -5.70
CA ALA A 6 17.14 11.98 -4.65
C ALA A 6 16.04 12.46 -3.70
N ARG A 7 15.33 11.52 -3.12
CA ARG A 7 14.38 11.75 -2.04
C ARG A 7 14.97 11.24 -0.75
N LEU A 8 14.83 12.07 0.27
CA LEU A 8 15.37 11.83 1.60
C LEU A 8 14.18 11.70 2.56
N LYS A 9 14.15 10.60 3.32
CA LYS A 9 13.04 10.24 4.21
C LYS A 9 13.53 9.90 5.62
N PRO A 10 12.94 10.48 6.68
CA PRO A 10 13.13 9.98 8.03
C PRO A 10 12.45 8.61 8.18
N PRO A 11 13.11 7.62 8.77
CA PRO A 11 12.61 6.25 8.84
C PRO A 11 11.37 6.10 9.74
N LEU A 12 11.18 7.00 10.70
CA LEU A 12 10.05 6.96 11.65
C LEU A 12 8.86 7.84 11.25
N SER A 13 8.99 8.63 10.18
CA SER A 13 7.90 9.48 9.71
C SER A 13 6.77 8.64 9.11
N SER A 14 5.53 9.08 9.33
CA SER A 14 4.35 8.39 8.81
C SER A 14 3.72 9.15 7.65
N ARG A 15 3.02 8.44 6.75
CA ARG A 15 2.18 9.02 5.67
C ARG A 15 2.93 9.94 4.70
N GLY A 16 4.22 9.69 4.51
CA GLY A 16 5.05 10.52 3.65
C GLY A 16 5.34 11.93 4.16
N GLN A 17 5.12 12.19 5.46
CA GLN A 17 5.56 13.43 6.09
C GLN A 17 7.09 13.53 6.09
N ASP A 18 7.59 14.78 6.06
CA ASP A 18 9.01 15.13 6.14
C ASP A 18 9.91 14.49 5.07
N GLN A 19 9.34 14.12 3.92
CA GLN A 19 10.12 13.70 2.77
C GLN A 19 10.59 14.92 1.97
N HIS A 20 11.88 14.94 1.61
CA HIS A 20 12.48 16.08 0.92
C HIS A 20 13.19 15.64 -0.36
N ILE A 21 12.90 16.34 -1.47
CA ILE A 21 13.64 16.17 -2.72
C ILE A 21 14.91 17.02 -2.67
N VAL A 22 16.06 16.36 -2.82
CA VAL A 22 17.38 16.97 -2.91
C VAL A 22 17.90 16.93 -4.34
N ARG A 23 18.57 18.02 -4.76
CA ARG A 23 19.14 18.18 -6.11
C ARG A 23 20.67 18.19 -6.06
N THR A 24 21.22 18.66 -4.96
CA THR A 24 22.66 18.86 -4.77
C THR A 24 23.16 18.26 -3.45
N VAL A 25 24.46 18.05 -3.34
CA VAL A 25 25.10 17.64 -2.08
C VAL A 25 24.86 18.69 -1.00
N ALA A 26 24.92 19.98 -1.34
CA ALA A 26 24.61 21.06 -0.42
C ALA A 26 23.15 21.02 0.09
N ASP A 27 22.20 20.52 -0.71
CA ASP A 27 20.82 20.31 -0.24
C ASP A 27 20.76 19.23 0.84
N VAL A 28 21.51 18.13 0.64
CA VAL A 28 21.64 17.05 1.63
C VAL A 28 22.27 17.57 2.91
N GLU A 29 23.38 18.29 2.83
CA GLU A 29 24.07 18.86 4.00
C GLU A 29 23.16 19.79 4.81
N ARG A 30 22.37 20.64 4.13
CA ARG A 30 21.40 21.52 4.80
C ARG A 30 20.27 20.76 5.48
N LEU A 31 19.83 19.63 4.92
CA LEU A 31 18.82 18.79 5.55
C LEU A 31 19.41 18.03 6.74
N LEU A 32 20.60 17.45 6.60
CA LEU A 32 21.28 16.77 7.70
C LEU A 32 21.50 17.70 8.90
N ALA A 33 21.81 18.99 8.67
CA ALA A 33 21.91 19.98 9.74
C ALA A 33 20.60 20.24 10.50
N ARG A 34 19.44 19.84 9.95
CA ARG A 34 18.12 19.97 10.60
C ARG A 34 17.71 18.72 11.35
N TYR A 35 18.25 17.55 11.00
CA TYR A 35 18.02 16.32 11.73
C TYR A 35 18.98 16.28 12.92
N GLY A 36 18.45 16.09 14.13
CA GLY A 36 19.31 15.96 15.30
C GLY A 36 20.23 14.74 15.16
N SER A 37 21.50 14.88 15.58
CA SER A 37 22.46 13.76 15.60
C SER A 37 21.88 12.49 16.26
N PRO A 38 21.19 12.57 17.42
CA PRO A 38 20.71 11.36 18.08
C PRO A 38 19.75 10.52 17.23
N ASP A 39 18.81 11.15 16.53
CA ASP A 39 17.83 10.43 15.70
C ASP A 39 18.49 9.80 14.47
N LEU A 40 19.48 10.48 13.88
CA LEU A 40 20.26 9.95 12.76
C LEU A 40 21.17 8.79 13.20
N ASP A 41 21.80 8.90 14.37
CA ASP A 41 22.70 7.89 14.92
C ASP A 41 21.92 6.60 15.27
N GLU A 42 20.69 6.75 15.77
CA GLU A 42 19.84 5.62 16.15
C GLU A 42 19.11 5.00 14.95
N CYS A 43 18.48 5.81 14.11
CA CYS A 43 17.54 5.33 13.10
C CYS A 43 18.08 5.42 11.66
N GLY A 44 19.11 6.22 11.42
CA GLY A 44 19.60 6.52 10.09
C GLY A 44 18.61 7.35 9.25
N LEU A 45 18.83 7.34 7.94
CA LEU A 45 18.06 8.11 6.97
C LEU A 45 17.97 7.37 5.65
N VAL A 46 16.81 7.39 5.01
CA VAL A 46 16.64 6.74 3.70
C VAL A 46 16.92 7.75 2.61
N LEU A 47 17.84 7.40 1.70
CA LEU A 47 18.06 8.11 0.45
C LEU A 47 17.70 7.20 -0.71
N GLU A 48 16.74 7.61 -1.52
CA GLU A 48 16.28 6.88 -2.70
C GLU A 48 16.28 7.78 -3.94
N ALA A 49 16.25 7.19 -5.13
CA ALA A 49 16.03 7.96 -6.35
C ALA A 49 14.63 8.58 -6.32
N ASP A 50 14.53 9.87 -6.65
CA ASP A 50 13.22 10.49 -6.84
C ASP A 50 12.64 10.04 -8.19
N LEU A 51 11.41 9.52 -8.15
CA LEU A 51 10.71 9.05 -9.35
C LEU A 51 9.58 10.01 -9.71
N HIS A 52 9.47 10.34 -10.99
CA HIS A 52 8.31 11.03 -11.56
C HIS A 52 7.32 10.03 -12.17
N ASP A 53 6.09 10.50 -12.40
CA ASP A 53 4.96 9.70 -12.91
C ASP A 53 4.74 8.41 -12.12
N ILE A 54 4.92 8.50 -10.79
CA ILE A 54 4.89 7.34 -9.92
C ILE A 54 3.47 6.81 -9.75
N VAL A 55 3.33 5.49 -9.93
CA VAL A 55 2.19 4.71 -9.47
C VAL A 55 2.63 3.95 -8.23
N THR A 56 1.86 4.11 -7.15
CA THR A 56 2.06 3.34 -5.92
C THR A 56 1.07 2.19 -5.87
N LEU A 57 1.58 0.98 -5.69
CA LEU A 57 0.79 -0.23 -5.55
C LEU A 57 0.83 -0.70 -4.09
N SER A 58 -0.27 -1.23 -3.59
CA SER A 58 -0.30 -2.00 -2.35
C SER A 58 -0.28 -3.48 -2.71
N VAL A 59 0.74 -4.21 -2.25
CA VAL A 59 0.87 -5.65 -2.47
C VAL A 59 1.11 -6.33 -1.13
N GLY A 60 0.33 -7.35 -0.80
CA GLY A 60 0.42 -7.93 0.52
C GLY A 60 -0.35 -9.22 0.72
N ARG A 61 -0.27 -9.72 1.95
CA ARG A 61 -1.05 -10.85 2.44
C ARG A 61 -1.58 -10.59 3.84
N THR A 62 -2.75 -11.13 4.13
CA THR A 62 -3.43 -11.02 5.41
C THR A 62 -4.02 -12.38 5.80
N GLU A 63 -3.80 -12.78 7.04
CA GLU A 63 -4.28 -14.04 7.62
C GLU A 63 -5.10 -13.73 8.87
N ILE A 64 -6.39 -14.07 8.84
CA ILE A 64 -7.33 -13.88 9.95
C ILE A 64 -8.15 -15.17 10.08
N ASP A 65 -8.14 -15.75 11.28
CA ASP A 65 -8.66 -17.11 11.54
C ASP A 65 -8.03 -18.11 10.54
N GLU A 66 -8.84 -18.96 9.90
CA GLU A 66 -8.39 -19.91 8.87
C GLU A 66 -8.37 -19.32 7.45
N ILE A 67 -8.61 -18.01 7.30
CA ILE A 67 -8.68 -17.34 6.00
C ILE A 67 -7.41 -16.56 5.73
N MET A 68 -6.60 -17.10 4.82
CA MET A 68 -5.49 -16.39 4.20
C MET A 68 -5.94 -15.75 2.89
N VAL A 69 -5.61 -14.48 2.72
CA VAL A 69 -5.75 -13.75 1.46
C VAL A 69 -4.45 -13.08 1.08
N ALA A 70 -4.23 -12.93 -0.21
CA ALA A 70 -3.18 -12.11 -0.79
C ALA A 70 -3.81 -11.10 -1.73
N TYR A 71 -3.17 -9.97 -1.96
CA TYR A 71 -3.73 -8.91 -2.77
C TYR A 71 -2.68 -8.08 -3.47
N TYR A 72 -3.11 -7.48 -4.58
CA TYR A 72 -2.46 -6.32 -5.15
C TYR A 72 -3.50 -5.25 -5.42
N GLY A 73 -3.07 -4.00 -5.54
CA GLY A 73 -3.98 -2.92 -5.87
C GLY A 73 -3.25 -1.62 -6.09
N THR A 74 -3.96 -0.64 -6.63
CA THR A 74 -3.40 0.69 -6.87
C THR A 74 -3.86 1.62 -5.76
N GLN A 75 -2.90 2.37 -5.21
CA GLN A 75 -3.21 3.42 -4.26
C GLN A 75 -3.75 4.65 -4.99
N ARG A 76 -4.67 5.35 -4.33
CA ARG A 76 -5.22 6.62 -4.81
C ARG A 76 -4.77 7.73 -3.89
N THR A 77 -4.49 8.88 -4.47
CA THR A 77 -4.36 10.13 -3.73
C THR A 77 -5.70 10.87 -3.67
N THR A 78 -5.84 11.73 -2.66
CA THR A 78 -6.95 12.67 -2.52
C THR A 78 -6.38 13.99 -1.99
N ILE A 79 -7.11 15.07 -2.20
CA ILE A 79 -6.81 16.35 -1.56
C ILE A 79 -7.45 16.36 -0.17
N ASP A 80 -6.69 16.78 0.84
CA ASP A 80 -7.17 16.94 2.21
C ASP A 80 -7.89 18.27 2.47
N ASN A 81 -8.34 18.50 3.70
CA ASN A 81 -9.01 19.74 4.09
C ASN A 81 -8.09 20.98 4.06
N ALA A 82 -6.76 20.80 3.97
CA ALA A 82 -5.78 21.86 3.85
C ALA A 82 -5.30 22.07 2.40
N GLY A 83 -5.83 21.32 1.44
CA GLY A 83 -5.43 21.41 0.03
C GLY A 83 -4.20 20.58 -0.33
N GLN A 84 -3.72 19.70 0.56
CA GLN A 84 -2.55 18.86 0.35
C GLN A 84 -2.93 17.52 -0.27
N SER A 85 -2.05 16.99 -1.15
CA SER A 85 -2.20 15.65 -1.71
C SER A 85 -1.77 14.61 -0.68
N VAL A 86 -2.70 13.73 -0.30
CA VAL A 86 -2.51 12.68 0.71
C VAL A 86 -3.08 11.35 0.21
N TYR A 87 -2.79 10.26 0.92
CA TYR A 87 -3.38 8.96 0.64
C TYR A 87 -4.93 8.97 0.81
N GLY A 88 -5.63 8.52 -0.22
CA GLY A 88 -7.09 8.50 -0.36
C GLY A 88 -7.72 7.10 -0.40
N GLY A 89 -6.93 6.06 -0.10
CA GLY A 89 -7.37 4.66 -0.14
C GLY A 89 -6.75 3.87 -1.28
N SER A 90 -7.17 2.62 -1.42
CA SER A 90 -6.64 1.69 -2.44
C SER A 90 -7.77 0.90 -3.08
N ASP A 91 -7.59 0.59 -4.36
CA ASP A 91 -8.46 -0.32 -5.11
C ASP A 91 -7.76 -1.66 -5.21
N LEU A 92 -8.25 -2.66 -4.48
CA LEU A 92 -7.61 -3.96 -4.32
C LEU A 92 -8.31 -5.04 -5.14
N ILE A 93 -7.48 -5.94 -5.67
CA ILE A 93 -7.86 -7.28 -6.09
C ILE A 93 -7.31 -8.22 -5.03
N VAL A 94 -8.23 -8.81 -4.26
CA VAL A 94 -7.94 -9.72 -3.16
C VAL A 94 -8.24 -11.13 -3.63
N VAL A 95 -7.27 -12.03 -3.48
CA VAL A 95 -7.39 -13.45 -3.81
C VAL A 95 -7.26 -14.30 -2.57
N ARG A 96 -8.01 -15.41 -2.53
CA ARG A 96 -7.85 -16.41 -1.48
C ARG A 96 -6.49 -17.10 -1.64
N GLY A 97 -5.81 -17.35 -0.53
CA GLY A 97 -4.50 -17.98 -0.48
C GLY A 97 -3.36 -16.99 -0.25
N GLY A 98 -2.13 -17.47 -0.40
CA GLY A 98 -0.90 -16.72 -0.14
C GLY A 98 -0.25 -16.13 -1.39
N TRP A 99 1.07 -15.96 -1.34
CA TRP A 99 1.87 -15.43 -2.46
C TRP A 99 1.68 -16.24 -3.75
N GLU A 100 1.60 -17.55 -3.64
CA GLU A 100 1.39 -18.47 -4.76
C GLU A 100 0.07 -18.20 -5.50
N ALA A 101 -0.97 -17.76 -4.78
CA ALA A 101 -2.25 -17.40 -5.39
C ALA A 101 -2.14 -16.13 -6.24
N LEU A 102 -1.34 -15.15 -5.81
CA LEU A 102 -1.06 -13.95 -6.61
C LEU A 102 -0.20 -14.28 -7.84
N GLU A 103 0.79 -15.15 -7.68
CA GLU A 103 1.68 -15.56 -8.78
C GLU A 103 0.98 -16.42 -9.84
N GLY A 104 -0.07 -17.15 -9.44
CA GLY A 104 -0.92 -17.90 -10.35
C GLY A 104 -1.81 -17.04 -11.25
N LEU A 105 -1.95 -15.73 -10.96
CA LEU A 105 -2.71 -14.81 -11.80
C LEU A 105 -1.93 -14.42 -13.06
N GLN A 106 -2.63 -14.32 -14.19
CA GLN A 106 -2.08 -13.76 -15.42
C GLN A 106 -2.01 -12.22 -15.31
N LEU A 107 -0.98 -11.72 -14.65
CA LEU A 107 -0.78 -10.29 -14.40
C LEU A 107 0.04 -9.61 -15.51
N PRO A 108 -0.23 -8.34 -15.82
CA PRO A 108 0.68 -7.48 -16.56
C PRO A 108 2.09 -7.49 -15.93
N ARG A 109 3.13 -7.39 -16.77
CA ARG A 109 4.53 -7.48 -16.35
C ARG A 109 4.89 -6.59 -15.15
N ALA A 110 4.38 -5.36 -15.12
CA ALA A 110 4.65 -4.41 -14.04
C ALA A 110 4.07 -4.90 -12.69
N LEU A 111 2.85 -5.45 -12.70
CA LEU A 111 2.21 -6.00 -11.49
C LEU A 111 2.89 -7.30 -11.05
N ALA A 112 3.24 -8.18 -11.99
CA ALA A 112 4.00 -9.39 -11.68
C ALA A 112 5.34 -9.06 -11.01
N LEU A 113 6.06 -8.03 -11.51
CA LEU A 113 7.29 -7.56 -10.89
C LEU A 113 7.05 -7.01 -9.48
N ALA A 114 5.97 -6.26 -9.26
CA ALA A 114 5.61 -5.74 -7.94
C ALA A 114 5.37 -6.88 -6.94
N THR A 115 4.69 -7.95 -7.34
CA THR A 115 4.50 -9.16 -6.53
C THR A 115 5.82 -9.84 -6.17
N VAL A 116 6.73 -10.01 -7.14
CA VAL A 116 8.06 -10.58 -6.91
C VAL A 116 8.85 -9.73 -5.90
N GLN A 117 8.81 -8.41 -6.03
CA GLN A 117 9.52 -7.49 -5.15
C GLN A 117 8.95 -7.50 -3.72
N ALA A 118 7.63 -7.49 -3.57
CA ALA A 118 6.96 -7.60 -2.29
C ALA A 118 7.31 -8.93 -1.59
N ARG A 119 7.25 -10.05 -2.32
CA ARG A 119 7.59 -11.38 -1.79
C ARG A 119 9.05 -11.48 -1.39
N ALA A 120 9.97 -10.93 -2.19
CA ALA A 120 11.39 -10.92 -1.84
C ALA A 120 11.67 -10.16 -0.54
N TYR A 121 10.99 -9.02 -0.34
CA TYR A 121 11.07 -8.28 0.92
C TYR A 121 10.44 -9.07 2.09
N ASP A 122 9.27 -9.68 1.89
CA ASP A 122 8.63 -10.54 2.91
C ASP A 122 9.52 -11.72 3.32
N ALA A 123 10.19 -12.35 2.35
CA ALA A 123 11.08 -13.48 2.58
C ALA A 123 12.31 -13.09 3.42
N ALA A 124 12.83 -11.87 3.26
CA ALA A 124 13.94 -11.37 4.06
C ALA A 124 13.60 -11.29 5.56
N MET A 125 12.31 -11.27 5.92
CA MET A 125 11.89 -11.29 7.32
C MET A 125 12.15 -12.62 8.03
N ALA A 126 12.53 -13.67 7.31
CA ALA A 126 13.01 -14.92 7.90
C ALA A 126 14.31 -14.72 8.72
N GLU A 127 15.09 -13.68 8.42
CA GLU A 127 16.32 -13.33 9.15
C GLU A 127 16.06 -12.73 10.54
N TYR A 128 14.80 -12.54 10.92
CA TYR A 128 14.39 -11.95 12.21
C TYR A 128 13.59 -12.97 13.04
N PRO A 129 14.24 -13.82 13.85
CA PRO A 129 13.58 -14.81 14.68
C PRO A 129 12.49 -14.21 15.56
N GLY A 130 11.32 -14.84 15.59
CA GLY A 130 10.17 -14.38 16.36
C GLY A 130 9.34 -13.28 15.67
N PHE A 131 9.76 -12.80 14.50
CA PHE A 131 8.95 -11.86 13.73
C PHE A 131 7.64 -12.49 13.27
N PHE A 132 6.52 -11.90 13.67
CA PHE A 132 5.19 -12.28 13.23
C PHE A 132 4.33 -11.05 12.97
N ALA A 133 3.60 -11.11 11.85
CA ALA A 133 2.58 -10.15 11.49
C ALA A 133 1.54 -10.88 10.66
N SER A 134 0.29 -10.86 11.13
CA SER A 134 -0.86 -11.46 10.45
C SER A 134 -1.28 -10.68 9.21
N ARG A 135 -0.99 -9.37 9.16
CA ARG A 135 -1.12 -8.52 7.98
C ARG A 135 0.26 -8.04 7.55
N ARG A 136 0.60 -8.27 6.28
CA ARG A 136 1.85 -7.83 5.67
C ARG A 136 1.58 -7.09 4.35
N ASN A 137 1.74 -5.77 4.33
CA ASN A 137 1.60 -4.95 3.13
C ASN A 137 2.93 -4.30 2.75
N TYR A 138 3.18 -4.19 1.45
CA TYR A 138 4.32 -3.53 0.86
C TYR A 138 3.84 -2.52 -0.18
N ASP A 139 4.33 -1.30 -0.06
CA ASP A 139 4.03 -0.25 -1.01
C ASP A 139 5.10 -0.25 -2.09
N ILE A 140 4.71 -0.58 -3.32
CA ILE A 140 5.60 -0.67 -4.46
C ILE A 140 5.48 0.60 -5.29
N GLY A 141 6.58 1.35 -5.41
CA GLY A 141 6.66 2.51 -6.28
C GLY A 141 7.13 2.10 -7.66
N GLN A 142 6.40 2.51 -8.70
CA GLN A 142 6.75 2.31 -10.10
C GLN A 142 6.73 3.64 -10.84
N GLY A 143 7.86 4.07 -11.39
CA GLY A 143 7.99 5.38 -12.01
C GLY A 143 9.29 5.53 -12.77
N VAL A 144 9.56 6.74 -13.25
CA VAL A 144 10.73 7.02 -14.09
C VAL A 144 11.73 7.85 -13.29
N ASP A 145 12.99 7.43 -13.29
CA ASP A 145 14.07 8.15 -12.63
C ASP A 145 14.56 9.35 -13.46
N SER A 146 15.45 10.15 -12.88
CA SER A 146 16.03 11.33 -13.52
C SER A 146 16.80 11.06 -14.82
N SER A 147 17.16 9.80 -15.11
CA SER A 147 17.83 9.37 -16.35
C SER A 147 16.84 8.87 -17.41
N GLY A 148 15.54 8.94 -17.14
CA GLY A 148 14.50 8.42 -18.03
C GLY A 148 14.32 6.90 -17.94
N ILE A 149 14.90 6.24 -16.94
CA ILE A 149 14.82 4.80 -16.77
C ILE A 149 13.64 4.47 -15.86
N TRP A 150 12.77 3.55 -16.31
CA TRP A 150 11.69 3.03 -15.48
C TRP A 150 12.25 2.16 -14.34
N ARG A 151 11.79 2.43 -13.12
CA ARG A 151 12.18 1.75 -11.87
C ARG A 151 10.95 1.21 -11.16
N SER A 152 11.15 0.13 -10.42
CA SER A 152 10.16 -0.48 -9.53
C SER A 152 10.86 -0.94 -8.26
N GLY A 153 10.25 -0.74 -7.10
CA GLY A 153 10.80 -1.23 -5.83
C GLY A 153 9.87 -0.99 -4.63
N VAL A 154 10.14 -1.70 -3.54
CA VAL A 154 9.44 -1.48 -2.26
C VAL A 154 9.88 -0.14 -1.68
N LEU A 155 8.92 0.76 -1.47
CA LEU A 155 9.12 2.07 -0.84
C LEU A 155 8.98 2.00 0.67
N GLU A 156 7.99 1.24 1.15
CA GLU A 156 7.70 1.06 2.58
C GLU A 156 7.00 -0.29 2.85
N ALA A 157 7.15 -0.77 4.08
CA ALA A 157 6.42 -1.93 4.59
C ALA A 157 5.45 -1.47 5.69
N SER A 158 4.24 -2.02 5.70
CA SER A 158 3.19 -1.69 6.66
C SER A 158 2.56 -2.96 7.20
N TRP A 159 2.92 -3.30 8.44
CA TRP A 159 2.50 -4.53 9.13
C TRP A 159 1.54 -4.26 10.30
N ARG A 160 0.67 -3.27 10.09
CA ARG A 160 -0.36 -2.84 11.03
C ARG A 160 -1.66 -2.60 10.27
N ILE A 161 -2.75 -2.34 10.98
CA ILE A 161 -3.95 -1.82 10.34
C ILE A 161 -3.64 -0.47 9.66
N GLY A 162 -4.15 -0.30 8.44
CA GLY A 162 -3.87 0.83 7.58
C GLY A 162 -5.07 1.21 6.72
N GLY A 163 -4.88 2.19 5.84
CA GLY A 163 -5.97 2.76 5.05
C GLY A 163 -6.54 1.84 3.95
N SER A 164 -5.88 0.71 3.66
CA SER A 164 -6.40 -0.34 2.76
C SER A 164 -7.05 -1.51 3.50
N SER A 165 -6.87 -1.62 4.82
CA SER A 165 -7.30 -2.79 5.59
C SER A 165 -8.81 -3.03 5.58
N THR A 166 -9.64 -2.00 5.39
CA THR A 166 -11.10 -2.18 5.32
C THR A 166 -11.54 -2.87 4.02
N ALA A 167 -10.75 -2.80 2.94
CA ALA A 167 -11.00 -3.55 1.71
C ALA A 167 -10.56 -5.02 1.87
N GLU A 168 -9.41 -5.24 2.52
CA GLU A 168 -8.94 -6.59 2.88
C GLU A 168 -9.98 -7.33 3.75
N LEU A 169 -10.46 -6.68 4.82
CA LEU A 169 -11.46 -7.24 5.71
C LEU A 169 -12.80 -7.54 5.02
N ALA A 170 -13.25 -6.67 4.12
CA ALA A 170 -14.48 -6.91 3.37
C ALA A 170 -14.35 -8.14 2.46
N ALA A 171 -13.20 -8.30 1.77
CA ALA A 171 -12.91 -9.47 0.97
C ALA A 171 -12.82 -10.75 1.83
N THR A 172 -12.08 -10.70 2.94
CA THR A 172 -11.96 -11.82 3.90
C THR A 172 -13.32 -12.24 4.44
N LYS A 173 -14.20 -11.28 4.79
CA LYS A 173 -15.57 -11.57 5.27
C LYS A 173 -16.39 -12.30 4.22
N ILE A 174 -16.36 -11.84 2.97
CA ILE A 174 -17.06 -12.48 1.84
C ILE A 174 -16.53 -13.90 1.61
N MET A 175 -15.21 -14.06 1.60
CA MET A 175 -14.55 -15.36 1.44
C MET A 175 -14.81 -16.31 2.62
N LYS A 176 -14.99 -15.80 3.84
CA LYS A 176 -15.38 -16.61 5.00
C LYS A 176 -16.82 -17.12 4.88
N GLN A 177 -17.72 -16.31 4.30
CA GLN A 177 -19.13 -16.67 4.12
C GLN A 177 -19.35 -17.65 2.97
N ASP A 178 -18.49 -17.62 1.95
CA ASP A 178 -18.60 -18.44 0.75
C ASP A 178 -17.21 -19.01 0.36
N PRO A 179 -16.93 -20.27 0.70
CA PRO A 179 -15.65 -20.92 0.40
C PRO A 179 -15.31 -20.98 -1.10
N ASP A 180 -16.31 -20.92 -1.99
CA ASP A 180 -16.10 -21.02 -3.43
C ASP A 180 -15.59 -19.70 -4.03
N ILE A 181 -15.73 -18.57 -3.32
CA ILE A 181 -15.20 -17.28 -3.76
C ILE A 181 -13.67 -17.29 -3.65
N GLN A 182 -13.01 -17.06 -4.78
CA GLN A 182 -11.54 -17.03 -4.90
C GLN A 182 -10.98 -15.63 -5.10
N LEU A 183 -11.79 -14.69 -5.60
CA LEU A 183 -11.35 -13.32 -5.88
C LEU A 183 -12.43 -12.31 -5.51
N VAL A 184 -12.03 -11.20 -4.88
CA VAL A 184 -12.89 -10.06 -4.57
C VAL A 184 -12.21 -8.77 -5.02
N ARG A 185 -12.96 -7.89 -5.67
CA ARG A 185 -12.56 -6.51 -5.97
C ARG A 185 -13.15 -5.57 -4.94
N ALA A 186 -12.30 -4.95 -4.13
CA ALA A 186 -12.71 -4.10 -3.03
C ALA A 186 -11.88 -2.82 -2.98
N SER A 187 -12.55 -1.69 -2.80
CA SER A 187 -11.93 -0.38 -2.67
C SER A 187 -12.10 0.14 -1.26
N ALA A 188 -11.00 0.50 -0.61
CA ALA A 188 -11.03 1.33 0.59
C ALA A 188 -10.95 2.79 0.16
N VAL A 189 -11.84 3.64 0.65
CA VAL A 189 -11.91 5.03 0.23
C VAL A 189 -11.88 5.95 1.43
N LYS A 190 -11.02 6.96 1.37
CA LYS A 190 -11.03 8.11 2.28
C LYS A 190 -11.23 9.39 1.47
N LYS A 191 -12.22 10.18 1.85
CA LYS A 191 -12.51 11.50 1.28
C LYS A 191 -12.55 12.55 2.38
N PHE A 192 -12.15 13.77 2.03
CA PHE A 192 -12.19 14.93 2.91
C PHE A 192 -13.35 15.86 2.52
N GLY A 193 -13.77 16.70 3.47
CA GLY A 193 -14.89 17.63 3.30
C GLY A 193 -16.26 17.04 3.63
N ASN A 194 -17.29 17.89 3.56
CA ASN A 194 -18.67 17.55 3.92
C ASN A 194 -19.54 17.07 2.74
N THR A 195 -19.01 17.08 1.52
CA THR A 195 -19.78 16.93 0.28
C THR A 195 -19.62 15.57 -0.39
N SER A 196 -19.06 14.58 0.32
CA SER A 196 -18.80 13.27 -0.25
C SER A 196 -20.10 12.54 -0.59
N ARG A 197 -20.44 12.44 -1.89
CA ARG A 197 -21.49 11.54 -2.38
C ARG A 197 -21.00 10.10 -2.26
N LEU A 198 -21.73 9.31 -1.48
CA LEU A 198 -21.45 7.89 -1.27
C LEU A 198 -22.01 7.06 -2.43
N PRO A 199 -21.26 6.06 -2.94
CA PRO A 199 -21.82 5.01 -3.77
C PRO A 199 -22.95 4.25 -3.06
N VAL A 200 -23.90 3.73 -3.82
CA VAL A 200 -25.09 3.00 -3.28
C VAL A 200 -24.68 1.78 -2.45
N ASN A 201 -23.59 1.11 -2.84
CA ASN A 201 -23.04 -0.08 -2.18
C ASN A 201 -21.86 0.24 -1.24
N ALA A 202 -21.76 1.48 -0.76
CA ALA A 202 -20.72 1.86 0.19
C ALA A 202 -21.05 1.33 1.60
N ASP A 203 -20.12 0.56 2.17
CA ASP A 203 -20.10 0.23 3.58
C ASP A 203 -19.35 1.33 4.34
N VAL A 204 -20.09 2.19 5.03
CA VAL A 204 -19.55 3.41 5.67
C VAL A 204 -19.01 3.08 7.04
N HIS A 205 -17.71 3.29 7.24
CA HIS A 205 -17.00 3.07 8.51
C HIS A 205 -17.02 4.32 9.39
N PHE A 206 -16.94 5.50 8.76
CA PHE A 206 -16.94 6.78 9.47
C PHE A 206 -17.40 7.90 8.53
N GLN A 207 -18.25 8.80 9.04
CA GLN A 207 -18.59 10.06 8.38
C GLN A 207 -18.79 11.12 9.46
N GLY A 208 -17.95 12.15 9.47
CA GLY A 208 -17.99 13.17 10.50
C GLY A 208 -16.73 14.03 10.52
N LYS A 209 -16.56 14.78 11.62
CA LYS A 209 -15.37 15.60 11.85
C LYS A 209 -14.39 14.83 12.73
N ASP A 210 -13.27 14.44 12.13
CA ASP A 210 -12.10 13.93 12.83
C ASP A 210 -11.38 15.09 13.54
N PRO A 211 -10.90 14.92 14.79
CA PRO A 211 -10.20 15.98 15.52
C PRO A 211 -8.94 16.50 14.83
N ASP A 212 -8.21 15.62 14.13
CA ASP A 212 -6.93 15.94 13.51
C ASP A 212 -7.09 16.23 12.02
N GLU A 213 -7.93 15.45 11.34
CA GLU A 213 -8.10 15.50 9.89
C GLU A 213 -9.27 16.39 9.44
N GLY A 214 -10.10 16.86 10.37
CA GLY A 214 -11.30 17.64 10.07
C GLY A 214 -12.42 16.79 9.45
N PRO A 215 -13.33 17.38 8.66
CA PRO A 215 -14.40 16.62 8.01
C PRO A 215 -13.86 15.53 7.08
N ILE A 216 -14.22 14.27 7.34
CA ILE A 216 -13.82 13.12 6.53
C ILE A 216 -14.94 12.09 6.40
N THR A 217 -14.85 11.28 5.36
CA THR A 217 -15.68 10.10 5.14
C THR A 217 -14.78 8.92 4.77
N ARG A 218 -14.94 7.78 5.46
CA ARG A 218 -14.23 6.52 5.19
C ARG A 218 -15.25 5.42 4.93
N TYR A 219 -15.09 4.72 3.82
CA TYR A 219 -15.99 3.63 3.43
C TYR A 219 -15.27 2.58 2.58
N THR A 220 -15.84 1.39 2.52
CA THR A 220 -15.42 0.33 1.59
C THR A 220 -16.48 0.15 0.51
N VAL A 221 -16.06 -0.15 -0.71
CA VAL A 221 -16.94 -0.58 -1.80
C VAL A 221 -16.47 -1.92 -2.32
N VAL A 222 -17.33 -2.93 -2.30
CA VAL A 222 -17.07 -4.19 -3.01
C VAL A 222 -17.81 -4.14 -4.34
N THR A 223 -17.09 -4.28 -5.44
CA THR A 223 -17.64 -4.15 -6.80
C THR A 223 -17.85 -5.49 -7.48
N HIS A 224 -17.09 -6.52 -7.09
CA HIS A 224 -17.16 -7.82 -7.72
C HIS A 224 -16.63 -8.92 -6.79
N ALA A 225 -17.21 -10.10 -6.88
CA ALA A 225 -16.69 -11.33 -6.30
C ALA A 225 -16.81 -12.46 -7.31
N THR A 226 -15.76 -13.25 -7.47
CA THR A 226 -15.68 -14.34 -8.46
C THR A 226 -15.48 -15.67 -7.74
N ARG A 227 -16.32 -16.65 -8.08
CA ARG A 227 -16.18 -18.04 -7.64
C ARG A 227 -15.24 -18.82 -8.56
N GLU A 228 -14.58 -19.84 -8.03
CA GLU A 228 -13.98 -20.88 -8.88
C GLU A 228 -15.13 -21.57 -9.65
N PRO A 229 -14.95 -21.92 -10.94
CA PRO A 229 -15.88 -22.86 -11.56
C PRO A 229 -15.89 -24.16 -10.75
N PRO A 230 -17.05 -24.81 -10.56
CA PRO A 230 -17.12 -26.05 -9.78
C PRO A 230 -16.11 -27.05 -10.34
N ARG A 231 -15.24 -27.59 -9.47
CA ARG A 231 -14.39 -28.73 -9.84
C ARG A 231 -15.33 -29.83 -10.33
N LYS A 232 -15.20 -30.24 -11.59
CA LYS A 232 -15.83 -31.48 -12.06
C LYS A 232 -15.41 -32.57 -11.09
N ALA A 233 -16.38 -33.27 -10.52
CA ALA A 233 -16.10 -34.45 -9.72
C ALA A 233 -15.18 -35.36 -10.55
N ALA A 234 -14.06 -35.77 -9.95
CA ALA A 234 -13.28 -36.86 -10.53
C ALA A 234 -14.16 -38.11 -10.40
N ASP A 235 -14.66 -38.59 -11.53
CA ASP A 235 -15.34 -39.88 -11.66
C ASP A 235 -14.37 -41.04 -11.33
#